data_AF-A0A924QFS5-F1
#
_entry.id   AF-A0A924QFS5-F1
#
_cell.length_a   1.000
_cell.length_b   1.000
_cell.length_c   1.000
_cell.angle_alpha   90.00
_cell.angle_beta   90.00
_cell.angle_gamma   90.00
#
_symmetry.space_group_name_H-M   'P 1'
#
loop_
_entity.id
_entity.type
_entity.pdbx_description
1 polymer ?
#
loop_
_entity_poly.entity_id
_entity_poly.type
_entity_poly.pdbx_seq_one_letter_code
_entity_poly.pdbx_strand_id
1 'polypeptide(L)'
;MGGLSVLRALQATMRCVDFLYVADSAFAPYGDHDALWVKERSLRITEFLIASGASGVAVACNTSSAVALGALRENYPGARFV
;
A
#
# COMPACT_ATOMS: atom_id res chain seq x y z
N MET A 1 6.48 10.81 -7.69
CA MET A 1 5.17 10.63 -7.02
C MET A 1 4.25 9.80 -7.92
N GLY A 2 4.43 8.47 -7.96
CA GLY A 2 3.68 7.59 -8.86
C GLY A 2 2.29 7.19 -8.34
N GLY A 3 2.11 7.06 -7.02
CA GLY A 3 0.87 6.51 -6.45
C GLY A 3 -0.38 7.38 -6.60
N LEU A 4 -0.23 8.69 -6.88
CA LEU A 4 -1.38 9.57 -7.11
C LEU A 4 -2.12 9.26 -8.41
N SER A 5 -1.45 8.72 -9.44
CA SER A 5 -2.13 8.31 -10.68
C SER A 5 -3.05 7.11 -10.41
N VAL A 6 -2.61 6.17 -9.60
CA VAL A 6 -3.41 5.02 -9.16
C VAL A 6 -4.60 5.50 -8.34
N LEU A 7 -4.40 6.40 -7.37
CA LEU A 7 -5.50 6.98 -6.59
C LEU A 7 -6.54 7.65 -7.49
N ARG A 8 -6.10 8.47 -8.47
CA ARG A 8 -7.01 9.12 -9.42
C ARG A 8 -7.81 8.11 -10.24
N ALA A 9 -7.18 7.04 -10.70
CA ALA A 9 -7.86 5.98 -11.44
C ALA A 9 -8.89 5.25 -10.57
N LEU A 10 -8.57 4.97 -9.30
CA LEU A 10 -9.50 4.37 -8.34
C LEU A 10 -10.67 5.28 -8.02
N GLN A 11 -10.43 6.58 -7.81
CA GLN A 11 -11.50 7.56 -7.57
C GLN A 11 -12.45 7.70 -8.77
N ALA A 12 -11.92 7.56 -10.00
CA ALA A 12 -12.74 7.60 -11.21
C ALA A 12 -13.68 6.39 -11.34
N THR A 13 -13.26 5.21 -10.86
CA THR A 13 -14.03 3.96 -10.99
C THR A 13 -14.89 3.65 -9.76
N MET A 14 -14.46 4.06 -8.56
CA MET A 14 -15.10 3.75 -7.27
C MET A 14 -15.64 5.03 -6.60
N ARG A 15 -16.71 5.59 -7.18
CA ARG A 15 -17.26 6.90 -6.78
C ARG A 15 -17.92 6.96 -5.41
N CYS A 16 -18.18 5.81 -4.78
CA CYS A 16 -18.88 5.71 -3.49
C CYS A 16 -18.00 5.10 -2.39
N VAL A 17 -16.67 5.24 -2.51
CA VAL A 17 -15.70 4.71 -1.55
C VAL A 17 -14.83 5.84 -1.05
N ASP A 18 -14.64 5.90 0.27
CA ASP A 18 -13.69 6.81 0.89
C ASP A 18 -12.26 6.27 0.76
N PHE A 19 -11.31 7.17 0.49
CA PHE A 19 -9.91 6.82 0.31
C PHE A 19 -9.04 7.45 1.40
N LEU A 20 -8.27 6.61 2.10
CA LEU A 20 -7.13 7.03 2.92
C LEU A 20 -5.84 6.80 2.11
N TYR A 21 -5.04 7.85 1.96
CA TYR A 21 -3.80 7.80 1.17
C TYR A 21 -2.59 8.10 2.05
N VAL A 22 -1.59 7.21 1.99
CA VAL A 22 -0.30 7.39 2.65
C VAL A 22 0.79 7.50 1.59
N ALA A 23 1.51 8.62 1.61
CA ALA A 23 2.74 8.79 0.83
C ALA A 23 3.95 8.66 1.75
N ASP A 24 4.72 7.59 1.60
CA ASP A 24 5.92 7.35 2.39
C ASP A 24 7.17 8.06 1.84
N SER A 25 7.02 9.34 1.50
CA SER A 25 8.03 10.11 0.77
C SER A 25 9.35 10.27 1.53
N ALA A 26 9.33 10.22 2.86
CA ALA A 26 10.54 10.31 3.70
C ALA A 26 11.48 9.10 3.53
N PHE A 27 10.98 7.97 3.02
CA PHE A 27 11.76 6.76 2.80
C PHE A 27 11.78 6.35 1.33
N ALA A 28 11.44 7.27 0.43
CA ALA A 28 11.61 7.06 -1.00
C ALA A 28 13.07 7.32 -1.41
N PRO A 29 13.57 6.65 -2.47
CA PRO A 29 12.90 5.64 -3.28
C PRO A 29 13.07 4.22 -2.70
N TYR A 30 11.99 3.43 -2.73
CA TYR A 30 12.01 2.05 -2.21
C TYR A 30 12.93 1.10 -2.98
N GLY A 31 13.30 1.45 -4.23
CA GLY A 31 14.20 0.64 -5.05
C GLY A 31 15.64 0.58 -4.52
N ASP A 32 16.03 1.52 -3.65
CA ASP A 32 17.37 1.59 -3.07
C ASP A 32 17.51 0.73 -1.80
N HIS A 33 16.41 0.15 -1.33
CA HIS A 33 16.36 -0.65 -0.11
C HIS A 33 16.25 -2.15 -0.43
N ASP A 34 16.73 -2.98 0.50
CA ASP A 34 16.62 -4.42 0.37
C ASP A 34 15.17 -4.92 0.54
N ALA A 35 14.94 -6.16 0.09
CA ALA A 35 13.60 -6.74 0.07
C ALA A 35 12.98 -6.92 1.47
N LEU A 36 13.80 -7.19 2.50
CA LEU A 36 13.30 -7.36 3.86
C LEU A 36 12.86 -6.01 4.41
N TRP A 37 13.68 -4.96 4.22
CA TRP A 37 13.35 -3.60 4.61
C TRP A 37 12.04 -3.14 3.96
N VAL A 38 11.86 -3.36 2.66
CA VAL A 38 10.64 -2.97 1.94
C VAL A 38 9.41 -3.72 2.48
N LYS A 39 9.55 -5.00 2.82
CA LYS A 39 8.48 -5.80 3.44
C LYS A 39 8.08 -5.25 4.81
N GLU A 40 9.04 -5.04 5.70
CA GLU A 40 8.79 -4.53 7.05
C GLU A 40 8.15 -3.14 7.02
N ARG A 41 8.63 -2.24 6.14
CA ARG A 41 8.06 -0.92 5.98
C ARG A 41 6.62 -0.99 5.46
N SER A 42 6.36 -1.85 4.47
CA SER A 42 5.02 -2.06 3.92
C SER A 42 4.05 -2.61 4.97
N LEU A 43 4.49 -3.56 5.80
CA LEU A 43 3.69 -4.11 6.91
C LEU A 43 3.27 -3.01 7.89
N ARG A 44 4.20 -2.14 8.31
CA ARG A 44 3.88 -1.01 9.22
C ARG A 44 2.87 -0.02 8.63
N ILE A 45 3.00 0.29 7.34
CA ILE A 45 2.03 1.18 6.67
C ILE A 45 0.66 0.51 6.57
N THR A 46 0.62 -0.78 6.22
CA THR A 46 -0.63 -1.56 6.17
C THR A 46 -1.29 -1.64 7.54
N GLU A 47 -0.53 -1.87 8.61
CA GLU A 47 -1.03 -1.86 9.98
C GLU A 47 -1.72 -0.54 10.32
N PHE A 48 -1.07 0.59 9.99
CA PHE A 48 -1.65 1.91 10.19
C PHE A 48 -2.96 2.12 9.41
N LEU A 49 -3.01 1.70 8.14
CA LEU A 49 -4.21 1.83 7.31
C LEU A 49 -5.37 0.99 7.87
N ILE A 50 -5.10 -0.26 8.26
CA ILE A 50 -6.11 -1.16 8.84
C ILE A 50 -6.60 -0.61 10.18
N ALA A 51 -5.69 -0.15 11.05
CA ALA A 51 -6.04 0.48 12.32
C ALA A 51 -6.86 1.76 12.14
N SER A 52 -6.71 2.44 11.01
CA SER A 52 -7.52 3.60 10.62
C SER A 52 -8.88 3.24 10.00
N GLY A 53 -9.24 1.96 9.97
CA GLY A 53 -10.54 1.48 9.47
C GLY A 53 -10.57 1.11 7.99
N ALA A 54 -9.42 0.99 7.32
CA ALA A 54 -9.39 0.57 5.92
C ALA A 54 -9.90 -0.87 5.76
N SER A 55 -10.93 -1.05 4.94
CA SER A 55 -11.50 -2.37 4.61
C SER A 55 -10.73 -3.10 3.50
N GLY A 56 -9.78 -2.41 2.86
CA GLY A 56 -8.86 -2.95 1.87
C GLY A 56 -7.69 -1.98 1.64
N VAL A 57 -6.60 -2.49 1.07
CA VAL A 57 -5.37 -1.74 0.84
C VAL A 57 -4.94 -1.91 -0.62
N ALA A 58 -4.76 -0.79 -1.32
CA ALA A 58 -4.17 -0.76 -2.65
C ALA A 58 -2.68 -0.40 -2.55
N VAL A 59 -1.79 -1.26 -3.02
CA VAL A 59 -0.34 -1.01 -3.03
C VAL A 59 0.03 -0.35 -4.36
N ALA A 60 0.13 0.98 -4.33
CA ALA A 60 0.31 1.80 -5.53
C ALA A 60 1.77 1.90 -6.03
N CYS A 61 2.75 1.48 -5.24
CA CYS A 61 4.16 1.52 -5.61
C CYS A 61 4.59 0.19 -6.21
N ASN A 62 5.03 0.18 -7.47
CA ASN A 62 5.45 -1.04 -8.17
C ASN A 62 6.48 -1.87 -7.39
N THR A 63 7.48 -1.23 -6.78
CA THR A 63 8.50 -1.92 -5.98
C THR A 63 7.87 -2.59 -4.75
N SER A 64 7.02 -1.89 -4.01
CA SER A 64 6.31 -2.47 -2.87
C SER A 64 5.38 -3.61 -3.30
N SER A 65 4.66 -3.46 -4.41
CA SER A 65 3.76 -4.49 -4.93
C SER A 65 4.52 -5.74 -5.37
N ALA A 66 5.70 -5.60 -5.97
CA ALA A 66 6.51 -6.73 -6.36
C ALA A 66 7.11 -7.48 -5.16
N VAL A 67 7.48 -6.76 -4.10
CA VAL A 67 8.29 -7.30 -3.00
C VAL A 67 7.46 -7.70 -1.77
N ALA A 68 6.42 -6.93 -1.43
CA ALA A 68 5.72 -7.04 -0.15
C ALA A 68 4.33 -7.68 -0.22
N LEU A 69 3.69 -7.72 -1.39
CA LEU A 69 2.27 -8.13 -1.50
C LEU A 69 1.99 -9.55 -0.97
N GLY A 70 2.94 -10.47 -1.16
CA GLY A 70 2.86 -11.82 -0.59
C GLY A 70 2.84 -11.79 0.94
N ALA A 71 3.82 -11.12 1.55
CA ALA A 71 3.92 -10.98 3.00
C ALA A 71 2.69 -10.25 3.60
N LEU A 72 2.17 -9.24 2.91
CA LEU A 72 0.95 -8.54 3.35
C LEU A 72 -0.26 -9.47 3.40
N ARG A 73 -0.46 -10.31 2.37
CA ARG A 73 -1.56 -11.29 2.31
C ARG A 73 -1.42 -12.38 3.37
N GLU A 74 -0.20 -12.82 3.65
CA GLU A 74 0.08 -13.81 4.69
C GLU A 74 -0.21 -13.27 6.10
N ASN A 75 0.17 -12.00 6.38
CA ASN A 75 -0.02 -11.38 7.69
C ASN A 75 -1.46 -10.87 7.92
N TYR A 76 -2.18 -10.53 6.85
CA TYR A 76 -3.53 -10.00 6.92
C TYR A 76 -4.50 -10.77 6.01
N PRO A 77 -4.76 -12.07 6.27
CA PRO A 77 -5.59 -12.91 5.40
C PRO A 77 -7.05 -12.45 5.29
N GLY A 78 -7.54 -11.65 6.24
CA GLY A 78 -8.87 -11.04 6.21
C GLY A 78 -8.98 -9.74 5.43
N ALA A 79 -7.85 -9.10 5.08
CA ALA A 79 -7.83 -7.86 4.33
C ALA A 79 -7.72 -8.10 2.82
N ARG A 80 -8.34 -7.23 2.02
CA ARG A 80 -8.22 -7.28 0.56
C ARG A 80 -7.04 -6.44 0.10
N PHE A 81 -6.15 -7.02 -0.69
CA PHE A 81 -4.99 -6.35 -1.27
C PHE A 81 -5.07 -6.31 -2.79
N VAL A 82 -4.93 -5.10 -3.35
CA VAL A 82 -4.92 -4.82 -4.79
C VAL A 82 -3.61 -4.14 -5.19
#